data_AF-A0A0E9XBB1-F1
#
_entry.id   AF-A0A0E9XBB1-F1
#
_cell.length_a   1.000
_cell.length_b   1.000
_cell.length_c   1.000
_cell.angle_alpha   90.00
_cell.angle_beta   90.00
_cell.angle_gamma   90.00
#
_symmetry.space_group_name_H-M   'P 1'
#
loop_
_entity.id
_entity.type
_entity.pdbx_description
1 polymer ?
#
loop_
_entity_poly.entity_id
_entity_poly.type
_entity_poly.pdbx_seq_one_letter_code
_entity_poly.pdbx_strand_id
1 'polypeptide(L)'
;MERTLALLAFDNPEESPFGDLLNMMQRQKVWSEVNQAVLDYENRESTPKLAKLLKLLLWAQNELDQKKVKYPKMTDLSKGTIEDPK
;
A
#
# COMPACT_ATOMS: atom_id res chain seq x y z
N MET A 1 -7.19 11.32 23.84
CA MET A 1 -6.44 12.58 24.00
C MET A 1 -6.48 13.10 25.44
N GLU A 2 -7.61 13.07 26.12
CA GLU A 2 -7.71 13.61 27.50
C GLU A 2 -6.76 12.93 28.49
N ARG A 3 -6.61 11.60 28.40
CA ARG A 3 -5.70 10.82 29.27
C ARG A 3 -4.22 11.16 29.08
N THR A 4 -3.80 11.47 27.85
CA THR A 4 -2.41 11.86 27.54
C THR A 4 -2.13 13.30 27.95
N LEU A 5 -3.14 14.19 27.88
CA LEU A 5 -3.02 15.57 28.35
C LEU A 5 -3.00 15.65 29.87
N ALA A 6 -3.73 14.76 30.55
CA ALA A 6 -3.74 14.66 32.01
C ALA A 6 -2.35 14.32 32.58
N LEU A 7 -1.48 13.63 31.83
CA LEU A 7 -0.09 13.37 32.24
C LEU A 7 0.73 14.65 32.44
N LEU A 8 0.38 15.74 31.75
CA LEU A 8 1.08 17.03 31.87
C LEU A 8 0.75 17.78 33.18
N ALA A 9 -0.31 17.35 33.88
CA ALA A 9 -0.75 17.98 35.12
C ALA A 9 -0.02 17.44 36.37
N PHE A 10 0.85 16.44 36.22
CA PHE A 10 1.61 15.84 37.31
C PHE A 10 3.09 16.18 37.19
N ASP A 11 3.71 16.58 38.30
CA ASP A 11 5.16 16.85 38.38
C ASP A 11 5.98 15.58 38.04
N ASN A 12 5.48 14.42 38.48
CA ASN A 12 5.99 13.12 38.06
C ASN A 12 4.92 12.37 37.27
N PRO A 13 5.06 12.25 35.93
CA PRO A 13 3.99 11.73 35.08
C PRO A 13 3.77 10.21 35.24
N GLU A 14 4.71 9.49 35.87
CA GLU A 14 4.53 8.07 36.22
C GLU A 14 3.57 7.84 37.41
N GLU A 15 3.38 8.83 38.28
CA GLU A 15 2.45 8.77 39.42
C GLU A 15 1.01 9.09 39.00
N SER A 16 0.81 9.46 37.74
CA SER A 16 -0.50 9.71 37.17
C SER A 16 -1.33 8.42 37.13
N PRO A 17 -2.67 8.50 37.30
CA PRO A 17 -3.56 7.37 37.04
C PRO A 17 -3.51 6.86 35.58
N PHE A 18 -2.82 7.57 34.69
CA PHE A 18 -2.55 7.19 33.30
C PHE A 18 -1.07 6.89 33.01
N GLY A 19 -0.26 6.65 34.06
CA GLY A 19 1.17 6.32 33.92
C GLY A 19 1.42 5.02 33.15
N ASP A 20 0.40 4.16 33.02
CA ASP A 20 0.39 2.97 32.16
C ASP A 20 0.65 3.31 30.69
N LEU A 21 0.29 4.52 30.24
CA LEU A 21 0.59 5.03 28.90
C LEU A 21 2.09 5.25 28.66
N LEU A 22 2.90 5.40 29.71
CA LEU A 22 4.35 5.62 29.64
C LEU A 22 5.16 4.32 29.66
N ASN A 23 4.50 3.21 30.02
CA ASN A 23 5.11 1.89 30.16
C ASN A 23 5.73 1.43 28.83
N MET A 24 6.87 0.72 28.92
CA MET A 24 7.55 0.09 27.79
C MET A 24 6.61 -0.79 26.97
N MET A 25 5.68 -1.52 27.61
CA MET A 25 4.70 -2.36 26.94
C MET A 25 3.79 -1.57 25.99
N GLN A 26 3.31 -0.39 26.43
CA GLN A 26 2.47 0.47 25.61
C GLN A 26 3.26 1.04 24.42
N ARG A 27 4.54 1.39 24.62
CA ARG A 27 5.42 1.79 23.51
C ARG A 27 5.53 0.66 22.49
N GLN A 28 5.88 -0.55 22.92
CA GLN A 28 6.01 -1.71 22.02
C GLN A 28 4.72 -1.97 21.22
N LYS A 29 3.56 -1.84 21.87
CA LYS A 29 2.26 -1.93 21.20
C LYS A 29 2.10 -0.86 20.11
N VAL A 30 2.36 0.40 20.44
CA VAL A 30 2.28 1.51 19.48
C VAL A 30 3.28 1.33 18.34
N TRP A 31 4.51 0.89 18.62
CA TRP A 31 5.52 0.55 17.61
C TRP A 31 4.99 -0.52 16.64
N SER A 32 4.39 -1.60 17.15
CA SER A 32 3.81 -2.65 16.30
C SER A 32 2.66 -2.13 15.45
N GLU A 33 1.74 -1.35 16.02
CA GLU A 33 0.60 -0.78 15.31
C GLU A 33 1.04 0.21 14.22
N VAL A 34 2.02 1.07 14.50
CA VAL A 34 2.58 2.00 13.52
C VAL A 34 3.30 1.22 12.42
N ASN A 35 4.11 0.23 12.77
CA ASN A 35 4.83 -0.56 11.77
C ASN A 35 3.87 -1.32 10.86
N GLN A 36 2.79 -1.88 11.43
CA GLN A 36 1.73 -2.50 10.65
C GLN A 36 1.01 -1.49 9.76
N ALA A 37 0.67 -0.29 10.26
CA ALA A 37 0.01 0.74 9.46
C ALA A 37 0.91 1.26 8.32
N VAL A 38 2.22 1.37 8.54
CA VAL A 38 3.21 1.72 7.50
C VAL A 38 3.30 0.61 6.47
N LEU A 39 3.43 -0.64 6.91
CA LEU A 39 3.43 -1.79 6.01
C LEU A 39 2.13 -1.88 5.20
N ASP A 40 0.97 -1.66 5.81
CA ASP A 40 -0.32 -1.67 5.12
C ASP A 40 -0.44 -0.49 4.14
N TYR A 41 0.11 0.67 4.46
CA TYR A 41 0.18 1.83 3.59
C TYR A 41 1.08 1.58 2.38
N GLU A 42 2.27 1.01 2.59
CA GLU A 42 3.23 0.67 1.54
C GLU A 42 2.75 -0.53 0.70
N ASN A 43 2.10 -1.51 1.33
CA ASN A 43 1.58 -2.72 0.71
C ASN A 43 0.17 -2.53 0.12
N ARG A 44 -0.28 -1.28 -0.08
CA ARG A 44 -1.57 -0.96 -0.72
C ARG A 44 -1.71 -1.45 -2.17
N GLU A 45 -0.72 -2.12 -2.75
CA GLU A 45 -0.92 -2.94 -3.93
C GLU A 45 -0.26 -4.31 -3.80
N SER A 46 -0.98 -5.25 -3.16
CA SER A 46 -0.64 -6.68 -3.10
C SER A 46 -0.51 -7.32 -4.49
N THR A 47 -1.11 -6.73 -5.52
CA THR A 47 -0.78 -7.05 -6.92
C THR A 47 0.27 -6.05 -7.41
N PRO A 48 1.42 -6.49 -7.94
CA PRO A 48 2.34 -5.57 -8.60
C PRO A 48 1.54 -4.75 -9.62
N LYS A 49 1.55 -3.40 -9.48
CA LYS A 49 0.93 -2.45 -10.43
C LYS A 49 1.15 -2.90 -11.88
N LEU A 50 2.39 -3.28 -12.15
CA LEU A 50 2.84 -3.79 -13.44
C LEU A 50 2.13 -5.08 -13.88
N ALA A 51 2.00 -6.07 -13.01
CA ALA A 51 1.31 -7.32 -13.34
C ALA A 51 -0.18 -7.08 -13.64
N LYS A 52 -0.83 -6.16 -12.93
CA LYS A 52 -2.22 -5.77 -13.19
C LYS A 52 -2.36 -5.05 -14.53
N LEU A 53 -1.47 -4.10 -14.81
CA LEU A 53 -1.43 -3.37 -16.08
C LEU A 53 -1.15 -4.31 -17.27
N LEU A 54 -0.21 -5.25 -17.13
CA LEU A 54 0.10 -6.25 -18.15
C LEU A 54 -1.10 -7.16 -18.46
N LYS A 55 -1.82 -7.62 -17.42
CA LYS A 55 -3.06 -8.38 -17.61
C LYS A 55 -4.13 -7.58 -18.34
N LEU A 56 -4.28 -6.30 -18.01
CA LEU A 56 -5.25 -5.41 -18.67
C LEU A 56 -4.88 -5.17 -20.14
N LEU A 57 -3.60 -4.96 -20.43
CA LEU A 57 -3.08 -4.81 -21.80
C LEU A 57 -3.37 -6.07 -22.63
N LEU A 58 -3.02 -7.26 -22.12
CA LEU A 58 -3.27 -8.52 -22.80
C LEU A 58 -4.76 -8.76 -23.05
N TRP A 59 -5.61 -8.42 -22.07
CA TRP A 59 -7.06 -8.50 -22.23
C TRP A 59 -7.58 -7.57 -23.33
N ALA A 60 -7.14 -6.31 -23.36
CA ALA A 60 -7.54 -5.35 -24.38
C ALA A 60 -7.10 -5.77 -25.80
N GLN A 61 -5.87 -6.29 -25.95
CA GLN A 61 -5.40 -6.82 -27.23
C GLN A 61 -6.25 -8.00 -27.70
N ASN A 62 -6.62 -8.92 -26.79
CA ASN A 62 -7.49 -10.04 -27.12
C ASN A 62 -8.90 -9.60 -27.55
N GLU A 63 -9.49 -8.60 -26.90
CA GLU A 63 -10.78 -8.02 -27.29
C GLU A 63 -10.73 -7.39 -28.69
N LEU A 64 -9.64 -6.67 -29.01
CA LEU A 64 -9.44 -6.06 -30.32
C LEU A 64 -9.20 -7.11 -31.42
N ASP A 65 -8.48 -8.20 -31.10
CA ASP A 65 -8.29 -9.35 -31.98
C ASP A 65 -9.64 -10.02 -32.31
N GLN A 66 -10.50 -10.23 -31.31
CA GLN A 66 -11.84 -10.79 -31.51
C GLN A 66 -12.72 -9.92 -32.41
N LYS A 67 -12.61 -8.60 -32.27
CA LYS A 67 -13.35 -7.63 -33.10
C LYS A 67 -12.72 -7.40 -34.48
N LYS A 68 -11.61 -8.08 -34.80
CA LYS A 68 -10.83 -7.94 -36.04
C LYS A 68 -10.47 -6.50 -36.36
N VAL A 69 -10.22 -5.70 -35.32
CA VAL A 69 -9.79 -4.31 -35.47
C VAL A 69 -8.30 -4.30 -35.79
N LYS A 70 -7.87 -3.42 -36.70
CA LYS A 70 -6.45 -3.15 -36.92
C LYS A 70 -5.96 -2.22 -35.81
N TYR A 71 -5.03 -2.69 -35.00
CA TYR A 71 -4.42 -1.90 -33.93
C TYR A 71 -2.95 -2.27 -33.75
N PRO A 72 -2.12 -1.35 -33.26
CA PRO A 72 -0.72 -1.63 -32.95
C PRO A 72 -0.63 -2.59 -31.76
N LYS A 73 -0.03 -3.77 -31.98
CA LYS A 73 0.02 -4.86 -30.99
C LYS A 73 1.41 -4.97 -30.39
N MET A 74 1.48 -5.07 -29.07
CA MET A 74 2.70 -5.37 -28.35
C MET A 74 2.92 -6.89 -28.38
N THR A 75 3.92 -7.32 -29.17
CA THR A 75 4.32 -8.72 -29.35
C THR A 75 5.41 -9.13 -28.36
N ASP A 76 6.34 -8.22 -28.05
CA ASP A 76 7.39 -8.43 -27.05
C ASP A 76 7.14 -7.53 -25.81
N LEU A 77 6.53 -8.12 -24.78
CA LEU A 77 6.27 -7.46 -23.50
C LEU A 77 7.55 -7.10 -22.73
N SER A 78 8.66 -7.78 -23.00
CA SER A 78 9.92 -7.60 -22.28
C SER A 78 10.71 -6.40 -22.80
N LYS A 79 10.63 -6.16 -24.12
CA LYS A 79 11.28 -5.02 -24.79
C LYS A 79 10.32 -3.86 -25.09
N GLY A 80 9.02 -4.06 -24.90
CA GLY A 80 7.99 -3.06 -25.16
C GLY A 80 7.80 -2.76 -26.65
N THR A 81 8.17 -3.69 -27.53
CA THR A 81 8.10 -3.48 -28.98
C THR A 81 6.64 -3.53 -29.44
N ILE A 82 6.22 -2.49 -30.16
CA ILE A 82 4.88 -2.37 -30.72
C ILE A 82 5.00 -2.48 -32.24
N GLU A 83 4.28 -3.43 -32.83
CA GLU A 83 4.21 -3.61 -34.27
C GLU A 83 2.97 -2.92 -34.83
N ASP A 84 3.14 -2.16 -35.92
CA ASP A 84 2.02 -1.52 -36.62
C ASP A 84 1.10 -2.57 -37.26
N PRO A 85 -0.23 -2.32 -37.26
CA PRO A 85 -1.17 -3.27 -37.80
C PRO A 85 -1.00 -3.45 -39.31
N LYS A 86 -0.78 -4.70 -39.76
CA LYS A 86 -0.81 -5.09 -41.17
C LYS A 86 -2.23 -5.04 -41.76
#